data_AF-A0A964W7X3-F1
#
_entry.id   AF-A0A964W7X3-F1
#
_cell.length_a   1.000
_cell.length_b   1.000
_cell.length_c   1.000
_cell.angle_alpha   90.00
_cell.angle_beta   90.00
_cell.angle_gamma   90.00
#
_symmetry.space_group_name_H-M   'P 1'
#
loop_
_entity.id
_entity.type
_entity.pdbx_description
1 polymer ?
#
loop_
_entity_poly.entity_id
_entity_poly.type
_entity_poly.pdbx_seq_one_letter_code
_entity_poly.pdbx_strand_id
1 'polypeptide(L)'
;MKKFIFLFLLVCITANAQREFWGVSEYTNFSDVQGNIVKFDINGENAITMHHFNYPTGKLPRGKLFLSSNGKLYGTAAFGGIGSTTSTNEQDGYGILYEYDLTFDTYNVVHYFDFPLMPNGNSATNPFTSIIEPVPGKLYGGVANRFYVYDIATETVSFLNHNYSFEAMGPINDLIKASDGFLYAVSNQAFPCTSPAPNQSNQGSILKVNTSNNTVQKVAYFNCDGSTGIGGKTMIEALPNKIFFLSSGGYVFLPDEGYALPAGTIIEFDMLTNTLTTKVTFDFFNSLGYEPSGFVLINGNLYGVCTGGGDTYKNGYTSGIFNKTGTIWEYNPNDNTIVKLTDLDLNRFGPCNITESSDGYLAGNLTNSGVFKYNADDNSLRFSDLNTYSDPGNQFYTRNLIEVCRKPSYSYIENDTYTICEGEPFTYDLNNTNATGYTWKRNDQIIASQTTGVLSLNDLEVSDSGDYTCDMVNECGTTITMPIHITVEACMGLDEAIGYKNVISLYPNPTDDIINIKLPENPNFTVTSVAIYNMLGQEVYSDTSKYNGINVGTFSRGIYIIKLATDKGEWQSKFIKK
;
A
#
# COMPACT_ATOMS: atom_id res chain seq x y z
N MET A 1 -16.08 -27.77 56.14
CA MET A 1 -16.45 -27.02 54.92
C MET A 1 -15.22 -26.28 54.42
N LYS A 2 -14.56 -26.79 53.37
CA LYS A 2 -13.42 -26.13 52.74
C LYS A 2 -13.95 -25.16 51.69
N LYS A 3 -13.66 -23.86 51.84
CA LYS A 3 -13.97 -22.82 50.85
C LYS A 3 -12.97 -22.96 49.70
N PHE A 4 -13.45 -23.26 48.51
CA PHE A 4 -12.69 -23.12 47.27
C PHE A 4 -12.69 -21.64 46.89
N ILE A 5 -11.50 -21.03 46.88
CA ILE A 5 -11.26 -19.72 46.27
C ILE A 5 -11.00 -20.01 44.80
N PHE A 6 -11.93 -19.63 43.92
CA PHE A 6 -11.70 -19.60 42.49
C PHE A 6 -10.79 -18.40 42.19
N LEU A 7 -9.51 -18.68 41.96
CA LEU A 7 -8.58 -17.73 41.39
C LEU A 7 -8.94 -17.58 39.91
N PHE A 8 -9.58 -16.47 39.54
CA PHE A 8 -9.75 -16.10 38.14
C PHE A 8 -8.35 -15.79 37.58
N LEU A 9 -7.78 -16.77 36.88
CA LEU A 9 -6.63 -16.56 36.02
C LEU A 9 -7.13 -15.71 34.84
N LEU A 10 -6.87 -14.41 34.88
CA LEU A 10 -7.09 -13.51 33.74
C LEU A 10 -6.07 -13.92 32.67
N VAL A 11 -6.44 -14.87 31.82
CA VAL A 11 -5.69 -15.18 30.61
C VAL A 11 -5.86 -13.98 29.69
N CYS A 12 -4.83 -13.15 29.59
CA CYS A 12 -4.66 -12.21 28.48
C CYS A 12 -4.64 -13.04 27.20
N ILE A 13 -5.80 -13.18 26.56
CA ILE A 13 -5.89 -13.63 25.18
C ILE A 13 -5.28 -12.48 24.37
N THR A 14 -4.05 -12.68 23.92
CA THR A 14 -3.27 -11.71 23.14
C THR A 14 -4.06 -11.31 21.90
N ALA A 15 -4.28 -10.00 21.75
CA ALA A 15 -4.94 -9.34 20.62
C ALA A 15 -4.11 -9.36 19.31
N ASN A 16 -3.25 -10.36 19.13
CA ASN A 16 -2.21 -10.42 18.10
C ASN A 16 -2.73 -10.58 16.65
N ALA A 17 -4.05 -10.72 16.43
CA ALA A 17 -4.61 -10.91 15.09
C ALA A 17 -4.80 -9.59 14.30
N GLN A 18 -4.76 -8.44 14.98
CA GLN A 18 -5.10 -7.12 14.38
C GLN A 18 -3.88 -6.34 13.87
N ARG A 19 -2.69 -6.78 14.26
CA ARG A 19 -1.40 -6.22 13.84
C ARG A 19 -0.76 -7.15 12.83
N GLU A 20 -0.28 -6.56 11.75
CA GLU A 20 0.23 -7.29 10.60
C GLU A 20 1.51 -6.61 10.11
N PHE A 21 2.44 -7.38 9.58
CA PHE A 21 3.56 -6.80 8.83
C PHE A 21 3.18 -6.63 7.37
N TRP A 22 3.56 -5.51 6.78
CA TRP A 22 3.32 -5.17 5.39
C TRP A 22 4.64 -4.79 4.72
N GLY A 23 4.79 -5.22 3.48
CA GLY A 23 6.00 -4.94 2.71
C GLY A 23 5.73 -4.99 1.22
N VAL A 24 6.73 -4.56 0.47
CA VAL A 24 6.76 -4.71 -0.98
C VAL A 24 7.86 -5.65 -1.38
N SER A 25 7.57 -6.54 -2.32
CA SER A 25 8.56 -7.40 -2.92
C SER A 25 8.85 -7.01 -4.36
N GLU A 26 10.11 -7.05 -4.77
CA GLU A 26 10.48 -7.05 -6.18
C GLU A 26 10.64 -8.48 -6.70
N TYR A 27 10.30 -8.67 -7.97
CA TYR A 27 10.50 -9.90 -8.73
C TYR A 27 11.41 -9.62 -9.92
N THR A 28 12.48 -10.40 -10.04
CA THR A 28 13.45 -10.27 -11.13
C THR A 28 13.63 -11.61 -11.82
N ASN A 29 12.67 -12.01 -12.65
CA ASN A 29 12.99 -12.92 -13.73
C ASN A 29 13.33 -12.05 -14.94
N PHE A 30 14.49 -12.30 -15.56
CA PHE A 30 15.08 -11.50 -16.64
C PHE A 30 14.14 -11.24 -17.85
N SER A 31 12.96 -11.86 -17.93
CA SER A 31 11.95 -11.68 -18.98
C SER A 31 10.73 -10.84 -18.59
N ASP A 32 10.42 -10.64 -17.31
CA ASP A 32 9.37 -9.71 -16.87
C ASP A 32 9.63 -9.26 -15.43
N VAL A 33 10.00 -7.99 -15.26
CA VAL A 33 10.25 -7.41 -13.95
C VAL A 33 8.94 -6.98 -13.33
N GLN A 34 8.55 -7.60 -12.22
CA GLN A 34 7.28 -7.35 -11.52
C GLN A 34 7.54 -7.17 -10.01
N GLY A 35 6.48 -7.09 -9.20
CA GLY A 35 6.58 -7.01 -7.74
C GLY A 35 5.23 -7.23 -7.08
N ASN A 36 5.16 -7.24 -5.76
CA ASN A 36 3.90 -7.39 -5.02
C ASN A 36 3.85 -6.48 -3.79
N ILE A 37 2.64 -6.20 -3.32
CA ILE A 37 2.38 -5.84 -1.92
C ILE A 37 2.04 -7.14 -1.20
N VAL A 38 2.73 -7.42 -0.10
CA VAL A 38 2.56 -8.65 0.69
C VAL A 38 2.33 -8.27 2.15
N LYS A 39 1.45 -9.01 2.81
CA LYS A 39 1.28 -8.93 4.26
C LYS A 39 1.57 -10.26 4.95
N PHE A 40 1.89 -10.19 6.24
CA PHE A 40 2.15 -11.31 7.14
C PHE A 40 1.39 -11.06 8.44
N ASP A 41 1.11 -12.11 9.20
CA ASP A 41 0.70 -11.92 10.59
C ASP A 41 1.82 -11.29 11.45
N ILE A 42 1.53 -10.94 12.70
CA ILE A 42 2.52 -10.32 13.61
C ILE A 42 3.68 -11.25 13.99
N ASN A 43 3.55 -12.57 13.77
CA ASN A 43 4.65 -13.51 13.95
C ASN A 43 5.57 -13.54 12.72
N GLY A 44 5.18 -12.89 11.64
CA GLY A 44 5.89 -12.91 10.36
C GLY A 44 5.56 -14.13 9.51
N GLU A 45 4.48 -14.85 9.84
CA GLU A 45 4.02 -16.04 9.13
C GLU A 45 2.81 -15.71 8.24
N ASN A 46 2.28 -16.74 7.57
CA ASN A 46 1.02 -16.66 6.82
C ASN A 46 1.00 -15.52 5.77
N ALA A 47 2.02 -15.49 4.91
CA ALA A 47 2.16 -14.49 3.87
C ALA A 47 0.96 -14.49 2.91
N ILE A 48 0.35 -13.32 2.67
CA ILE A 48 -0.73 -13.12 1.72
C ILE A 48 -0.34 -12.01 0.74
N THR A 49 -0.41 -12.30 -0.56
CA THR A 49 -0.23 -11.28 -1.59
C THR A 49 -1.50 -10.43 -1.69
N MET A 50 -1.35 -9.13 -1.48
CA MET A 50 -2.44 -8.15 -1.49
C MET A 50 -2.58 -7.44 -2.84
N HIS A 51 -1.48 -7.34 -3.60
CA HIS A 51 -1.50 -6.79 -4.95
C HIS A 51 -0.34 -7.36 -5.79
N HIS A 52 -0.62 -7.64 -7.06
CA HIS A 52 0.38 -7.99 -8.07
C HIS A 52 0.64 -6.80 -8.99
N PHE A 53 1.88 -6.31 -8.98
CA PHE A 53 2.32 -5.23 -9.85
C PHE A 53 2.51 -5.74 -11.28
N ASN A 54 1.98 -5.00 -12.24
CA ASN A 54 2.15 -5.19 -13.67
C ASN A 54 2.38 -3.83 -14.35
N TYR A 55 2.62 -3.80 -15.65
CA TYR A 55 3.02 -2.57 -16.33
C TYR A 55 2.11 -1.34 -16.06
N PRO A 56 0.78 -1.39 -16.30
CA PRO A 56 -0.13 -0.31 -15.90
C PRO A 56 -0.14 0.00 -14.41
N THR A 57 -0.03 -1.03 -13.55
CA THR A 57 -0.10 -0.84 -12.10
C THR A 57 1.26 -0.57 -11.45
N GLY A 58 2.34 -0.41 -12.23
CA GLY A 58 3.71 -0.13 -11.79
C GLY A 58 4.61 -1.36 -11.74
N LYS A 59 5.95 -1.18 -11.74
CA LYS A 59 6.94 -2.28 -11.58
C LYS A 59 8.09 -1.86 -10.67
N LEU A 60 8.74 -2.84 -10.05
CA LEU A 60 9.84 -2.65 -9.10
C LEU A 60 9.48 -1.71 -7.93
N PRO A 61 8.50 -2.08 -7.08
CA PRO A 61 8.25 -1.36 -5.84
C PRO A 61 9.43 -1.53 -4.88
N ARG A 62 10.16 -0.43 -4.61
CA ARG A 62 11.38 -0.44 -3.77
C ARG A 62 11.31 0.49 -2.57
N GLY A 63 10.48 1.53 -2.61
CA GLY A 63 10.29 2.45 -1.49
C GLY A 63 9.63 1.75 -0.29
N LYS A 64 9.95 2.21 0.93
CA LYS A 64 9.25 1.80 2.14
C LYS A 64 7.78 2.25 2.04
N LEU A 65 6.84 1.35 2.34
CA LEU A 65 5.42 1.69 2.44
C LEU A 65 5.23 2.71 3.57
N PHE A 66 4.33 3.66 3.34
CA PHE A 66 4.01 4.70 4.31
C PHE A 66 2.52 4.64 4.68
N LEU A 67 2.22 4.43 5.95
CA LEU A 67 0.86 4.55 6.47
C LEU A 67 0.54 6.02 6.73
N SER A 68 -0.33 6.59 5.88
CA SER A 68 -0.73 7.99 5.95
C SER A 68 -1.81 8.23 7.00
N SER A 69 -1.95 9.49 7.41
CA SER A 69 -2.94 9.97 8.37
C SER A 69 -4.39 9.73 7.92
N ASN A 70 -4.62 9.53 6.62
CA ASN A 70 -5.92 9.13 6.07
C ASN A 70 -6.24 7.63 6.21
N GLY A 71 -5.32 6.83 6.78
CA GLY A 71 -5.50 5.39 7.01
C GLY A 71 -5.17 4.50 5.81
N LYS A 72 -4.67 5.06 4.70
CA LYS A 72 -4.22 4.31 3.52
C LYS A 72 -2.69 4.13 3.52
N LEU A 73 -2.23 3.07 2.87
CA LEU A 73 -0.82 2.87 2.58
C LEU A 73 -0.46 3.57 1.27
N TYR A 74 0.69 4.22 1.22
CA TYR A 74 1.25 4.82 0.02
C TYR A 74 2.63 4.25 -0.27
N GLY A 75 2.96 4.16 -1.56
CA GLY A 75 4.28 3.74 -2.00
C GLY A 75 4.58 4.17 -3.43
N THR A 76 5.82 3.94 -3.85
CA THR A 76 6.26 4.20 -5.22
C THR A 76 6.71 2.91 -5.90
N ALA A 77 6.53 2.86 -7.22
CA ALA A 77 7.13 1.83 -8.05
C ALA A 77 8.02 2.50 -9.10
N ALA A 78 9.20 1.92 -9.33
CA ALA A 78 10.21 2.53 -10.17
C ALA A 78 9.70 2.72 -11.62
N PHE A 79 8.93 1.80 -12.17
CA PHE A 79 8.41 1.91 -13.54
C PHE A 79 6.88 1.89 -13.56
N GLY A 80 6.29 2.33 -14.68
CA GLY A 80 4.85 2.36 -14.93
C GLY A 80 4.43 3.65 -15.65
N GLY A 81 3.28 3.66 -16.33
CA GLY A 81 2.80 4.82 -17.12
C GLY A 81 2.25 4.48 -18.49
N ILE A 82 1.45 5.38 -19.07
CA ILE A 82 0.94 5.26 -20.44
C ILE A 82 2.04 5.76 -21.39
N GLY A 83 2.86 4.85 -21.94
CA GLY A 83 3.95 5.30 -22.82
C GLY A 83 4.93 4.24 -23.34
N SER A 84 4.46 3.14 -23.93
CA SER A 84 5.07 2.53 -25.13
C SER A 84 4.27 1.31 -25.58
N THR A 85 3.50 1.46 -26.66
CA THR A 85 2.88 0.32 -27.37
C THR A 85 3.83 -0.32 -28.40
N THR A 86 5.11 0.08 -28.42
CA THR A 86 6.09 -0.44 -29.38
C THR A 86 7.51 -0.37 -28.82
N SER A 87 7.95 -1.38 -28.09
CA SER A 87 9.20 -2.11 -28.38
C SER A 87 9.61 -2.96 -27.19
N THR A 88 10.26 -4.07 -27.51
CA THR A 88 10.85 -5.06 -26.62
C THR A 88 12.05 -4.55 -25.80
N ASN A 89 12.21 -3.22 -25.64
CA ASN A 89 13.37 -2.59 -25.03
C ASN A 89 12.94 -1.47 -24.06
N GLU A 90 13.02 -1.77 -22.75
CA GLU A 90 13.11 -0.91 -21.55
C GLU A 90 13.19 0.63 -21.72
N GLN A 91 12.14 1.30 -22.22
CA GLN A 91 12.00 2.77 -22.15
C GLN A 91 10.63 3.17 -21.62
N ASP A 92 10.27 2.51 -20.53
CA ASP A 92 8.94 2.50 -19.94
C ASP A 92 8.81 3.55 -18.83
N GLY A 93 7.60 4.11 -18.67
CA GLY A 93 7.31 5.35 -17.91
C GLY A 93 8.01 5.52 -16.54
N TYR A 94 8.18 6.77 -16.12
CA TYR A 94 9.10 7.20 -15.05
C TYR A 94 8.61 6.92 -13.63
N GLY A 95 7.85 5.84 -13.46
CA GLY A 95 7.37 5.35 -12.18
C GLY A 95 6.01 5.91 -11.80
N ILE A 96 5.50 5.39 -10.71
CA ILE A 96 4.18 5.73 -10.20
C ILE A 96 4.20 6.02 -8.71
N LEU A 97 3.22 6.79 -8.28
CA LEU A 97 2.74 6.86 -6.90
C LEU A 97 1.43 6.07 -6.83
N TYR A 98 1.33 5.19 -5.84
CA TYR A 98 0.13 4.39 -5.62
C TYR A 98 -0.35 4.48 -4.18
N GLU A 99 -1.62 4.10 -3.99
CA GLU A 99 -2.23 3.89 -2.69
C GLU A 99 -2.83 2.49 -2.59
N TYR A 100 -2.93 2.00 -1.34
CA TYR A 100 -3.67 0.81 -0.98
C TYR A 100 -4.62 1.14 0.17
N ASP A 101 -5.91 0.97 -0.06
CA ASP A 101 -6.96 1.19 0.92
C ASP A 101 -7.13 -0.04 1.81
N LEU A 102 -6.77 0.10 3.08
CA LEU A 102 -6.87 -0.98 4.06
C LEU A 102 -8.30 -1.33 4.48
N THR A 103 -9.27 -0.45 4.19
CA THR A 103 -10.69 -0.63 4.51
C THR A 103 -11.40 -1.48 3.47
N PHE A 104 -11.06 -1.28 2.20
CA PHE A 104 -11.71 -1.96 1.07
C PHE A 104 -10.80 -3.00 0.39
N ASP A 105 -9.55 -3.13 0.82
CA ASP A 105 -8.54 -3.99 0.19
C ASP A 105 -8.33 -3.67 -1.30
N THR A 106 -8.37 -2.38 -1.64
CA THR A 106 -8.25 -1.89 -3.02
C THR A 106 -6.94 -1.17 -3.29
N TYR A 107 -6.38 -1.37 -4.48
CA TYR A 107 -5.17 -0.72 -4.97
C TYR A 107 -5.50 0.31 -6.04
N ASN A 108 -4.88 1.49 -5.99
CA ASN A 108 -5.01 2.52 -7.03
C ASN A 108 -3.68 3.17 -7.37
N VAL A 109 -3.45 3.43 -8.65
CA VAL A 109 -2.39 4.36 -9.08
C VAL A 109 -2.94 5.77 -8.99
N VAL A 110 -2.35 6.61 -8.13
CA VAL A 110 -2.80 7.99 -7.91
C VAL A 110 -2.01 9.01 -8.71
N HIS A 111 -0.81 8.64 -9.20
CA HIS A 111 -0.05 9.48 -10.11
C HIS A 111 0.92 8.67 -10.97
N TYR A 112 1.03 9.07 -12.24
CA TYR A 112 2.07 8.61 -13.16
C TYR A 112 3.07 9.73 -13.34
N PHE A 113 4.34 9.46 -13.03
CA PHE A 113 5.39 10.43 -13.29
C PHE A 113 5.77 10.38 -14.77
N ASP A 114 5.59 11.49 -15.47
CA ASP A 114 5.98 11.65 -16.86
C ASP A 114 7.01 12.78 -16.98
N PHE A 115 8.22 12.44 -17.41
CA PHE A 115 9.29 13.41 -17.64
C PHE A 115 9.69 13.42 -19.11
N PRO A 116 9.89 14.59 -19.73
CA PRO A 116 10.55 14.62 -21.04
C PRO A 116 11.96 14.03 -20.92
N LEU A 117 12.36 13.22 -21.90
CA LEU A 117 13.73 12.71 -22.01
C LEU A 117 14.72 13.87 -21.87
N MET A 118 15.73 13.72 -21.01
CA MET A 118 16.75 14.77 -20.87
C MET A 118 17.49 14.93 -22.22
N PRO A 119 17.87 16.16 -22.64
CA PRO A 119 18.50 16.42 -23.93
C PRO A 119 19.80 15.64 -24.21
N ASN A 120 20.43 15.10 -23.17
CA ASN A 120 21.65 14.29 -23.22
C ASN A 120 21.39 12.78 -23.30
N GLY A 121 20.14 12.33 -23.42
CA GLY A 121 19.78 10.91 -23.48
C GLY A 121 19.92 10.16 -22.16
N ASN A 122 20.27 10.83 -21.05
CA ASN A 122 20.31 10.22 -19.73
C ASN A 122 18.88 10.22 -19.15
N SER A 123 18.33 9.03 -18.93
CA SER A 123 17.00 8.86 -18.33
C SER A 123 16.94 9.51 -16.95
N ALA A 124 15.86 10.24 -16.68
CA ALA A 124 15.48 10.63 -15.33
C ALA A 124 15.39 9.35 -14.48
N THR A 125 16.12 9.27 -13.37
CA THR A 125 16.14 8.08 -12.52
C THR A 125 14.75 7.80 -11.94
N ASN A 126 14.36 6.54 -11.85
CA ASN A 126 13.04 6.15 -11.37
C ASN A 126 12.84 6.48 -9.87
N PRO A 127 11.61 6.61 -9.35
CA PRO A 127 11.39 6.88 -7.93
C PRO A 127 11.83 5.67 -7.10
N PHE A 128 12.90 5.85 -6.33
CA PHE A 128 13.43 4.83 -5.40
C PHE A 128 13.26 5.21 -3.92
N THR A 129 12.71 6.38 -3.62
CA THR A 129 12.61 6.88 -2.24
C THR A 129 11.39 6.36 -1.51
N SER A 130 11.48 6.35 -0.18
CA SER A 130 10.31 6.30 0.69
C SER A 130 9.43 7.55 0.51
N ILE A 131 8.20 7.47 1.04
CA ILE A 131 7.28 8.60 1.18
C ILE A 131 7.19 8.98 2.67
N ILE A 132 6.96 10.25 2.96
CA ILE A 132 6.68 10.74 4.32
C ILE A 132 5.58 11.80 4.31
N GLU A 133 4.79 11.87 5.38
CA GLU A 133 3.74 12.89 5.58
C GLU A 133 4.09 13.80 6.77
N PRO A 134 4.95 14.81 6.58
CA PRO A 134 5.33 15.73 7.66
C PRO A 134 4.21 16.71 8.04
N VAL A 135 3.21 16.85 7.17
CA VAL A 135 1.98 17.65 7.32
C VAL A 135 0.81 16.76 6.87
N PRO A 136 -0.22 16.54 7.71
CA PRO A 136 -1.38 15.74 7.33
C PRO A 136 -1.99 16.17 6.00
N GLY A 137 -2.32 15.22 5.14
CA GLY A 137 -2.83 15.40 3.79
C GLY A 137 -1.77 15.66 2.72
N LYS A 138 -0.47 15.78 3.07
CA LYS A 138 0.60 16.11 2.12
C LYS A 138 1.76 15.12 2.19
N LEU A 139 1.85 14.28 1.17
CA LEU A 139 2.91 13.29 1.02
C LEU A 139 4.10 13.89 0.28
N TYR A 140 5.29 13.78 0.86
CA TYR A 140 6.54 14.20 0.26
C TYR A 140 7.36 12.97 -0.13
N GLY A 141 7.96 13.03 -1.31
CA GLY A 141 8.82 11.98 -1.82
C GLY A 141 9.80 12.49 -2.87
N GLY A 142 10.67 11.59 -3.32
CA GLY A 142 11.63 11.82 -4.37
C GLY A 142 11.30 11.05 -5.64
N VAL A 143 11.59 11.66 -6.78
CA VAL A 143 11.47 11.03 -8.10
C VAL A 143 12.49 11.65 -9.03
N ALA A 144 13.26 10.83 -9.73
CA ALA A 144 14.41 11.29 -10.48
C ALA A 144 15.26 12.22 -9.62
N ASN A 145 15.67 13.36 -10.15
CA ASN A 145 16.45 14.36 -9.44
C ASN A 145 15.62 15.36 -8.63
N ARG A 146 14.30 15.17 -8.49
CA ARG A 146 13.35 16.11 -7.89
C ARG A 146 12.73 15.59 -6.59
N PHE A 147 12.22 16.53 -5.80
CA PHE A 147 11.23 16.24 -4.76
C PHE A 147 9.86 16.67 -5.24
N TYR A 148 8.85 15.93 -4.82
CA TYR A 148 7.46 16.26 -5.05
C TYR A 148 6.69 16.32 -3.74
N VAL A 149 5.57 17.03 -3.78
CA VAL A 149 4.49 16.90 -2.80
C VAL A 149 3.22 16.48 -3.53
N TYR A 150 2.58 15.42 -3.03
CA TYR A 150 1.25 14.99 -3.43
C TYR A 150 0.25 15.45 -2.36
N ASP A 151 -0.71 16.24 -2.79
CA ASP A 151 -1.80 16.73 -1.96
C ASP A 151 -2.98 15.76 -2.08
N ILE A 152 -3.26 15.02 -1.00
CA ILE A 152 -4.26 13.94 -0.97
C ILE A 152 -5.67 14.47 -1.26
N ALA A 153 -5.99 15.69 -0.79
CA ALA A 153 -7.34 16.24 -0.93
C ALA A 153 -7.65 16.68 -2.36
N THR A 154 -6.65 17.15 -3.09
CA THR A 154 -6.80 17.60 -4.48
C THR A 154 -6.34 16.56 -5.51
N GLU A 155 -5.70 15.48 -5.05
CA GLU A 155 -5.07 14.45 -5.87
C GLU A 155 -4.03 15.01 -6.87
N THR A 156 -3.32 16.07 -6.48
CA THR A 156 -2.35 16.74 -7.35
C THR A 156 -0.92 16.59 -6.87
N VAL A 157 0.01 16.48 -7.83
CA VAL A 157 1.45 16.51 -7.59
C VAL A 157 2.02 17.87 -7.97
N SER A 158 2.88 18.42 -7.10
CA SER A 158 3.70 19.59 -7.43
C SER A 158 5.16 19.34 -7.05
N PHE A 159 6.09 19.91 -7.84
CA PHE A 159 7.52 19.74 -7.61
C PHE A 159 8.09 20.89 -6.77
N LEU A 160 9.03 20.57 -5.89
CA LEU A 160 9.69 21.54 -5.04
C LEU A 160 10.77 22.30 -5.83
N ASN A 161 10.95 23.58 -5.49
CA ASN A 161 11.94 24.45 -6.08
C ASN A 161 13.35 24.15 -5.53
N HIS A 162 14.37 24.30 -6.37
CA HIS A 162 15.76 24.10 -5.99
C HIS A 162 16.68 25.03 -6.79
N ASN A 163 17.85 25.35 -6.22
CA ASN A 163 18.80 26.30 -6.81
C ASN A 163 20.11 25.63 -7.28
N TYR A 164 20.09 24.32 -7.55
CA TYR A 164 21.24 23.54 -8.02
C TYR A 164 20.98 22.88 -9.38
N SER A 165 22.04 22.69 -10.19
CA SER A 165 21.93 21.99 -11.47
C SER A 165 21.62 20.50 -11.25
N PHE A 166 20.74 19.98 -12.11
CA PHE A 166 20.08 18.68 -11.98
C PHE A 166 20.94 17.48 -12.38
N GLU A 167 22.22 17.69 -12.62
CA GLU A 167 23.13 16.68 -13.10
C GLU A 167 23.62 15.85 -11.92
N ALA A 168 22.84 14.85 -11.50
CA ALA A 168 23.24 13.46 -11.69
C ALA A 168 22.35 12.50 -10.90
N MET A 169 21.83 12.84 -9.72
CA MET A 169 21.26 11.81 -8.84
C MET A 169 20.22 12.33 -7.85
N GLY A 170 19.02 11.75 -7.91
CA GLY A 170 17.95 11.96 -6.96
C GLY A 170 18.23 11.57 -5.53
N PRO A 171 17.34 11.94 -4.60
CA PRO A 171 17.21 11.18 -3.36
C PRO A 171 16.93 9.71 -3.73
N ILE A 172 17.65 8.79 -3.11
CA ILE A 172 17.47 7.34 -3.31
C ILE A 172 17.12 6.61 -2.01
N ASN A 173 16.95 7.37 -0.94
CA ASN A 173 16.96 6.89 0.42
C ASN A 173 15.70 7.34 1.17
N ASP A 174 15.62 6.97 2.45
CA ASP A 174 14.51 7.40 3.30
C ASP A 174 14.55 8.93 3.53
N LEU A 175 13.38 9.57 3.48
CA LEU A 175 13.20 10.95 3.94
C LEU A 175 12.88 10.93 5.44
N ILE A 176 13.53 11.80 6.21
CA ILE A 176 13.19 12.01 7.62
C ILE A 176 12.72 13.42 7.86
N LYS A 177 11.83 13.62 8.82
CA LYS A 177 11.55 14.92 9.43
C LYS A 177 12.40 15.03 10.69
N ALA A 178 13.31 15.99 10.73
CA ALA A 178 14.19 16.22 11.88
C ALA A 178 13.56 17.20 12.88
N SER A 179 14.16 17.29 14.07
CA SER A 179 13.74 18.12 15.19
C SER A 179 13.79 19.63 14.89
N ASP A 180 14.60 20.04 13.92
CA ASP A 180 14.67 21.42 13.43
C ASP A 180 13.48 21.80 12.51
N GLY A 181 12.58 20.86 12.23
CA GLY A 181 11.36 21.05 11.44
C GLY A 181 11.53 20.86 9.93
N PHE A 182 12.74 20.62 9.43
CA PHE A 182 13.01 20.37 8.01
C PHE A 182 12.99 18.87 7.70
N LEU A 183 12.87 18.54 6.41
CA LEU A 183 13.16 17.18 5.96
C LEU A 183 14.59 17.05 5.50
N TYR A 184 15.15 15.86 5.67
CA TYR A 184 16.48 15.52 5.19
C TYR A 184 16.45 14.25 4.37
N ALA A 185 17.31 14.23 3.34
CA ALA A 185 17.54 13.08 2.47
C ALA A 185 18.99 13.09 1.98
N VAL A 186 19.41 11.99 1.37
CA VAL A 186 20.75 11.79 0.79
C VAL A 186 20.60 11.58 -0.72
N SER A 187 21.33 12.36 -1.51
CA SER A 187 21.47 12.11 -2.93
C SER A 187 22.51 11.01 -3.18
N ASN A 188 22.36 10.28 -4.28
CA ASN A 188 23.42 9.38 -4.71
C ASN A 188 24.65 10.16 -5.27
N GLN A 189 25.81 9.52 -5.37
CA GLN A 189 27.05 10.06 -5.95
C GLN A 189 27.35 9.40 -7.29
N ALA A 190 27.56 10.19 -8.35
CA ALA A 190 27.87 9.68 -9.67
C ALA A 190 29.39 9.38 -9.75
N PHE A 191 29.73 8.19 -10.25
CA PHE A 191 31.12 7.76 -10.36
C PHE A 191 31.63 7.95 -11.79
N PRO A 192 32.87 8.45 -12.00
CA PRO A 192 33.85 8.91 -11.00
C PRO A 192 33.59 10.34 -10.52
N CYS A 193 33.81 10.60 -9.23
CA CYS A 193 34.00 11.97 -8.75
C CYS A 193 35.47 12.37 -8.96
N THR A 194 35.71 13.43 -9.74
CA THR A 194 37.04 13.73 -10.28
C THR A 194 37.78 14.88 -9.59
N SER A 195 37.20 15.53 -8.57
CA SER A 195 37.89 16.60 -7.79
C SER A 195 37.23 16.88 -6.42
N PRO A 196 38.01 17.20 -5.36
CA PRO A 196 37.51 17.54 -4.02
C PRO A 196 36.87 18.93 -3.88
N ALA A 197 36.69 19.70 -4.96
CA ALA A 197 36.07 21.02 -4.88
C ALA A 197 34.54 20.91 -4.64
N PRO A 198 33.96 21.62 -3.64
CA PRO A 198 32.52 21.61 -3.40
C PRO A 198 31.73 22.15 -4.60
N ASN A 199 30.51 21.63 -4.81
CA ASN A 199 29.56 21.99 -5.87
C ASN A 199 29.80 21.37 -7.27
N GLN A 200 30.43 20.21 -7.38
CA GLN A 200 30.43 19.47 -8.66
C GLN A 200 29.14 18.68 -8.87
N SER A 201 28.75 18.48 -10.13
CA SER A 201 27.54 17.73 -10.52
C SER A 201 27.52 16.32 -9.94
N ASN A 202 28.66 15.63 -9.89
CA ASN A 202 28.71 14.20 -9.59
C ASN A 202 28.84 13.84 -8.10
N GLN A 203 28.93 14.81 -7.17
CA GLN A 203 29.16 14.54 -5.74
C GLN A 203 27.85 14.29 -4.98
N GLY A 204 27.78 13.21 -4.19
CA GLY A 204 26.65 12.93 -3.29
C GLY A 204 26.48 14.04 -2.26
N SER A 205 25.26 14.29 -1.79
CA SER A 205 24.95 15.43 -0.92
C SER A 205 23.86 15.11 0.10
N ILE A 206 23.88 15.82 1.23
CA ILE A 206 22.73 15.93 2.12
C ILE A 206 21.81 17.04 1.60
N LEU A 207 20.54 16.68 1.42
CA LEU A 207 19.49 17.54 0.91
C LEU A 207 18.58 17.95 2.07
N LYS A 208 18.42 19.26 2.27
CA LYS A 208 17.52 19.87 3.25
C LYS A 208 16.29 20.40 2.53
N VAL A 209 15.11 19.97 2.96
CA VAL A 209 13.82 20.34 2.37
C VAL A 209 13.04 21.21 3.35
N ASN A 210 12.64 22.39 2.90
CA ASN A 210 11.76 23.28 3.63
C ASN A 210 10.31 23.09 3.15
N THR A 211 9.48 22.49 4.00
CA THR A 211 8.07 22.20 3.70
C THR A 211 7.18 23.44 3.74
N SER A 212 7.60 24.53 4.38
CA SER A 212 6.82 25.77 4.47
C SER A 212 6.80 26.57 3.17
N ASN A 213 7.87 26.48 2.37
CA ASN A 213 8.02 27.21 1.12
C ASN A 213 8.38 26.30 -0.08
N ASN A 214 8.37 24.98 0.11
CA ASN A 214 8.66 23.98 -0.91
C ASN A 214 10.00 24.21 -1.61
N THR A 215 11.07 24.48 -0.85
CA THR A 215 12.43 24.65 -1.38
C THR A 215 13.38 23.55 -0.91
N VAL A 216 14.38 23.22 -1.74
CA VAL A 216 15.40 22.22 -1.48
C VAL A 216 16.79 22.83 -1.59
N GLN A 217 17.66 22.51 -0.64
CA GLN A 217 19.05 22.99 -0.57
C GLN A 217 20.01 21.84 -0.32
N LYS A 218 21.19 21.88 -0.95
CA LYS A 218 22.32 21.01 -0.58
C LYS A 218 23.02 21.64 0.62
N VAL A 219 23.16 20.89 1.71
CA VAL A 219 23.74 21.40 2.97
C VAL A 219 25.09 20.76 3.33
N ALA A 220 25.37 19.54 2.87
CA ALA A 220 26.67 18.89 3.00
C ALA A 220 26.97 17.99 1.79
N TYR A 221 28.24 17.63 1.62
CA TYR A 221 28.75 16.90 0.46
C TYR A 221 29.56 15.69 0.88
N PHE A 222 29.40 14.59 0.15
CA PHE A 222 30.15 13.33 0.35
C PHE A 222 31.57 13.48 -0.18
N ASN A 223 32.57 12.93 0.49
CA ASN A 223 33.94 12.98 0.05
C ASN A 223 34.18 12.12 -1.20
N CYS A 224 34.87 12.69 -2.19
CA CYS A 224 35.16 11.99 -3.44
C CYS A 224 36.25 10.92 -3.33
N ASP A 225 36.96 10.88 -2.20
CA ASP A 225 37.89 9.81 -1.83
C ASP A 225 37.17 8.53 -1.34
N GLY A 226 35.83 8.55 -1.25
CA GLY A 226 35.01 7.42 -0.80
C GLY A 226 34.92 7.26 0.72
N SER A 227 35.56 8.13 1.51
CA SER A 227 35.57 8.04 2.98
C SER A 227 34.20 8.22 3.64
N THR A 228 33.24 8.82 2.93
CA THR A 228 31.83 8.96 3.34
C THR A 228 30.91 8.01 2.58
N GLY A 229 31.44 6.98 1.92
CA GLY A 229 30.66 6.06 1.09
C GLY A 229 29.95 6.73 -0.09
N ILE A 230 28.94 6.04 -0.65
CA ILE A 230 28.17 6.40 -1.84
C ILE A 230 26.67 6.29 -1.51
N GLY A 231 25.95 7.40 -1.67
CA GLY A 231 24.50 7.44 -1.46
C GLY A 231 24.07 7.15 -0.01
N GLY A 232 22.77 6.93 0.18
CA GLY A 232 22.17 6.70 1.49
C GLY A 232 21.12 5.59 1.46
N LYS A 233 20.87 4.98 2.62
CA LYS A 233 19.75 4.05 2.87
C LYS A 233 18.89 4.60 4.02
N THR A 234 18.69 3.83 5.08
CA THR A 234 17.96 4.29 6.26
C THR A 234 18.68 5.44 6.97
N MET A 235 17.88 6.37 7.49
CA MET A 235 18.31 7.59 8.16
C MET A 235 17.42 7.82 9.40
N ILE A 236 17.99 8.36 10.49
CA ILE A 236 17.24 8.79 11.67
C ILE A 236 18.00 9.90 12.40
N GLU A 237 17.28 10.80 13.09
CA GLU A 237 17.91 11.65 14.10
C GLU A 237 18.02 10.88 15.41
N ALA A 238 19.22 10.41 15.75
CA ALA A 238 19.45 9.58 16.95
C ALA A 238 19.88 10.39 18.17
N LEU A 239 20.45 11.58 17.94
CA LEU A 239 20.86 12.53 18.98
C LEU A 239 20.40 13.94 18.58
N PRO A 240 20.24 14.87 19.53
CA PRO A 240 19.84 16.23 19.20
C PRO A 240 20.72 16.86 18.14
N ASN A 241 20.10 17.31 17.04
CA ASN A 241 20.76 17.92 15.90
C ASN A 241 21.69 17.00 15.08
N LYS A 242 21.63 15.70 15.29
CA LYS A 242 22.56 14.73 14.69
C LYS A 242 21.80 13.60 14.02
N ILE A 243 21.89 13.60 12.71
CA ILE A 243 21.28 12.58 11.85
C ILE A 243 22.30 11.49 11.60
N PHE A 244 21.90 10.24 11.82
CA PHE A 244 22.67 9.05 11.48
C PHE A 244 22.06 8.41 10.26
N PHE A 245 22.88 7.95 9.32
CA PHE A 245 22.41 7.22 8.15
C PHE A 245 23.45 6.20 7.67
N LEU A 246 22.98 5.21 6.92
CA LEU A 246 23.84 4.24 6.26
C LEU A 246 24.20 4.70 4.85
N SER A 247 25.48 4.66 4.51
CA SER A 247 25.93 4.77 3.12
C SER A 247 26.12 3.38 2.50
N SER A 248 25.80 3.21 1.22
CA SER A 248 26.33 2.07 0.46
C SER A 248 27.82 2.34 0.26
N GLY A 249 28.70 1.52 0.83
CA GLY A 249 30.11 1.86 0.93
C GLY A 249 30.79 1.88 -0.44
N GLY A 250 31.84 2.69 -0.49
CA GLY A 250 32.79 2.63 -1.58
C GLY A 250 33.42 1.24 -1.69
N TYR A 251 33.87 0.98 -2.91
CA TYR A 251 34.64 -0.15 -3.37
C TYR A 251 35.97 -0.30 -2.58
N VAL A 252 36.15 -1.36 -1.79
CA VAL A 252 37.49 -1.74 -1.26
C VAL A 252 38.29 -2.37 -2.39
N PHE A 253 39.20 -1.62 -3.00
CA PHE A 253 40.10 -2.14 -4.04
C PHE A 253 41.08 -3.15 -3.44
N LEU A 254 41.00 -4.39 -3.90
CA LEU A 254 42.04 -5.38 -3.64
C LEU A 254 43.12 -5.22 -4.72
N PRO A 255 44.38 -4.90 -4.36
CA PRO A 255 45.45 -4.64 -5.32
C PRO A 255 45.69 -5.76 -6.34
N ASP A 256 45.36 -7.00 -5.97
CA ASP A 256 45.65 -8.21 -6.76
C ASP A 256 44.48 -8.70 -7.62
N GLU A 257 43.25 -8.18 -7.44
CA GLU A 257 42.03 -8.75 -8.04
C GLU A 257 41.34 -7.83 -9.06
N GLY A 258 41.77 -6.57 -9.18
CA GLY A 258 41.25 -5.63 -10.18
C GLY A 258 39.78 -5.20 -10.00
N TYR A 259 39.07 -5.72 -8.99
CA TYR A 259 37.73 -5.33 -8.60
C TYR A 259 37.70 -4.98 -7.12
N ALA A 260 36.63 -4.30 -6.73
CA ALA A 260 36.48 -3.82 -5.39
C ALA A 260 35.25 -4.37 -4.70
N LEU A 261 35.37 -4.65 -3.40
CA LEU A 261 34.32 -5.30 -2.63
C LEU A 261 33.35 -4.27 -2.04
N PRO A 262 32.04 -4.59 -1.96
CA PRO A 262 31.04 -3.69 -1.40
C PRO A 262 31.24 -3.54 0.12
N ALA A 263 31.46 -2.31 0.58
CA ALA A 263 31.51 -1.94 1.98
C ALA A 263 30.24 -1.17 2.39
N GLY A 264 30.18 -0.63 3.61
CA GLY A 264 29.20 0.38 4.01
C GLY A 264 29.65 1.15 5.23
N THR A 265 29.02 2.28 5.55
CA THR A 265 29.39 3.05 6.75
C THR A 265 28.18 3.60 7.48
N ILE A 266 28.29 3.72 8.80
CA ILE A 266 27.43 4.60 9.60
C ILE A 266 28.05 6.00 9.53
N ILE A 267 27.25 6.99 9.15
CA ILE A 267 27.66 8.38 9.06
C ILE A 267 26.79 9.23 9.97
N GLU A 268 27.42 10.12 10.74
CA GLU A 268 26.77 11.19 11.48
C GLU A 268 26.82 12.48 10.66
N PHE A 269 25.67 13.13 10.48
CA PHE A 269 25.53 14.47 9.96
C PHE A 269 25.11 15.42 11.09
N ASP A 270 25.96 16.40 11.38
CA ASP A 270 25.64 17.48 12.33
C ASP A 270 24.92 18.62 11.60
N MET A 271 23.66 18.87 11.99
CA MET A 271 22.79 19.85 11.34
C MET A 271 23.18 21.30 11.65
N LEU A 272 23.96 21.55 12.70
CA LEU A 272 24.39 22.90 13.09
C LEU A 272 25.63 23.33 12.31
N THR A 273 26.59 22.42 12.15
CA THR A 273 27.86 22.69 11.45
C THR A 273 27.84 22.28 9.99
N ASN A 274 26.84 21.50 9.56
CA ASN A 274 26.75 20.84 8.26
C ASN A 274 27.93 19.91 7.95
N THR A 275 28.45 19.20 8.96
CA THR A 275 29.61 18.31 8.81
C THR A 275 29.21 16.84 8.82
N LEU A 276 29.84 16.05 7.95
CA LEU A 276 29.74 14.59 7.93
C LEU A 276 30.91 13.96 8.68
N THR A 277 30.62 12.99 9.55
CA THR A 277 31.61 12.20 10.28
C THR A 277 31.34 10.72 10.12
N THR A 278 32.28 9.98 9.53
CA THR A 278 32.23 8.52 9.45
C THR A 278 32.45 7.91 10.85
N LYS A 279 31.55 7.02 11.28
CA LYS A 279 31.54 6.42 12.63
C LYS A 279 32.02 4.97 12.63
N VAL A 280 31.42 4.14 11.80
CA VAL A 280 31.70 2.71 11.69
C VAL A 280 31.77 2.33 10.23
N THR A 281 32.77 1.51 9.88
CA THR A 281 32.89 0.91 8.55
C THR A 281 32.58 -0.58 8.62
N PHE A 282 31.70 -1.02 7.72
CA PHE A 282 31.35 -2.40 7.45
C PHE A 282 32.17 -2.90 6.27
N ASP A 283 32.80 -4.04 6.42
CA ASP A 283 33.67 -4.62 5.39
C ASP A 283 33.54 -6.14 5.39
N PHE A 284 34.03 -6.73 4.32
CA PHE A 284 33.92 -8.16 4.07
C PHE A 284 34.80 -9.03 4.97
N PHE A 285 35.80 -8.44 5.63
CA PHE A 285 36.83 -9.14 6.38
C PHE A 285 36.55 -9.14 7.89
N ASN A 286 35.70 -8.25 8.36
CA ASN A 286 35.30 -8.13 9.75
C ASN A 286 34.10 -9.04 10.07
N SER A 287 33.91 -9.34 11.35
CA SER A 287 32.78 -10.16 11.81
C SER A 287 31.47 -9.39 11.92
N LEU A 288 31.44 -8.06 11.72
CA LEU A 288 30.22 -7.23 11.76
C LEU A 288 29.38 -7.42 10.50
N GLY A 289 30.01 -7.75 9.37
CA GLY A 289 29.38 -7.94 8.08
C GLY A 289 29.57 -6.75 7.14
N TYR A 290 28.99 -6.87 5.94
CA TYR A 290 29.09 -5.91 4.84
C TYR A 290 27.70 -5.54 4.29
N GLU A 291 27.63 -4.43 3.52
CA GLU A 291 26.38 -3.89 2.98
C GLU A 291 25.28 -3.69 4.06
N PRO A 292 25.50 -2.79 5.05
CA PRO A 292 24.46 -2.42 6.00
C PRO A 292 23.24 -1.89 5.22
N SER A 293 22.04 -2.34 5.56
CA SER A 293 20.85 -2.11 4.73
C SER A 293 19.78 -1.26 5.42
N GLY A 294 19.47 -1.55 6.67
CA GLY A 294 18.55 -0.75 7.47
C GLY A 294 18.85 -0.82 8.96
N PHE A 295 18.31 0.13 9.72
CA PHE A 295 18.34 0.15 11.18
C PHE A 295 17.09 0.82 11.76
N VAL A 296 16.87 0.62 13.05
CA VAL A 296 15.85 1.29 13.86
C VAL A 296 16.48 1.84 15.15
N LEU A 297 15.96 2.96 15.66
CA LEU A 297 16.39 3.54 16.94
C LEU A 297 15.46 3.03 18.06
N ILE A 298 16.03 2.38 19.07
CA ILE A 298 15.30 1.87 20.23
C ILE A 298 16.07 2.25 21.49
N ASN A 299 15.41 2.92 22.43
CA ASN A 299 15.99 3.31 23.72
C ASN A 299 17.35 4.05 23.61
N GLY A 300 17.57 4.80 22.53
CA GLY A 300 18.79 5.56 22.28
C GLY A 300 19.88 4.82 21.50
N ASN A 301 19.73 3.51 21.24
CA ASN A 301 20.66 2.71 20.44
C ASN A 301 20.10 2.41 19.05
N LEU A 302 20.99 2.32 18.05
CA LEU A 302 20.64 1.90 16.70
C LEU A 302 20.81 0.39 16.58
N TYR A 303 19.74 -0.31 16.24
CA TYR A 303 19.76 -1.73 15.90
C TYR A 303 19.63 -1.88 14.40
N GLY A 304 20.60 -2.53 13.76
CA GLY A 304 20.65 -2.61 12.31
C GLY A 304 21.07 -3.95 11.79
N VAL A 305 21.01 -4.08 10.47
CA VAL A 305 21.31 -5.31 9.76
C VAL A 305 22.26 -5.12 8.60
N CYS A 306 23.02 -6.18 8.31
CA CYS A 306 23.84 -6.32 7.11
C CYS A 306 23.23 -7.38 6.18
N THR A 307 23.25 -7.14 4.86
CA THR A 307 22.79 -8.12 3.86
C THR A 307 23.74 -9.33 3.73
N GLY A 308 24.98 -9.22 4.23
CA GLY A 308 25.99 -10.26 4.15
C GLY A 308 27.06 -10.19 5.24
N GLY A 309 27.73 -11.32 5.51
CA GLY A 309 28.86 -11.47 6.45
C GLY A 309 28.57 -12.37 7.66
N GLY A 310 29.36 -12.23 8.72
CA GLY A 310 29.25 -13.04 9.95
C GLY A 310 30.44 -13.99 10.20
N ASP A 311 30.43 -14.70 11.33
CA ASP A 311 31.57 -15.56 11.73
C ASP A 311 31.67 -16.85 10.91
N THR A 312 30.55 -17.35 10.38
CA THR A 312 30.47 -18.52 9.50
C THR A 312 31.13 -18.30 8.12
N TYR A 313 31.40 -17.04 7.75
CA TYR A 313 32.05 -16.69 6.48
C TYR A 313 33.60 -16.84 6.51
N LYS A 314 34.21 -17.11 7.67
CA LYS A 314 35.69 -17.13 7.84
C LYS A 314 36.43 -18.28 7.14
N ASN A 315 35.75 -19.29 6.58
CA ASN A 315 36.38 -20.51 6.04
C ASN A 315 36.29 -20.66 4.51
N GLY A 316 36.83 -19.68 3.80
CA GLY A 316 37.31 -19.88 2.43
C GLY A 316 36.32 -19.47 1.36
N TYR A 317 36.80 -18.57 0.51
CA TYR A 317 36.20 -18.19 -0.77
C TYR A 317 36.29 -19.40 -1.72
N THR A 318 35.41 -20.38 -1.59
CA THR A 318 35.28 -21.43 -2.61
C THR A 318 34.45 -20.88 -3.75
N SER A 319 35.15 -20.47 -4.82
CA SER A 319 34.66 -20.09 -6.15
C SER A 319 33.16 -20.33 -6.40
N GLY A 320 32.37 -19.25 -6.45
CA GLY A 320 31.11 -19.23 -7.18
C GLY A 320 29.81 -19.40 -6.38
N ILE A 321 29.84 -19.60 -5.06
CA ILE A 321 28.63 -19.66 -4.24
C ILE A 321 28.75 -18.65 -3.10
N PHE A 322 28.08 -17.50 -3.23
CA PHE A 322 27.90 -16.58 -2.10
C PHE A 322 26.95 -17.21 -1.08
N ASN A 323 27.47 -17.95 -0.10
CA ASN A 323 26.68 -18.34 1.08
C ASN A 323 26.47 -17.07 1.94
N LYS A 324 25.42 -16.28 1.65
CA LYS A 324 25.22 -14.94 2.22
C LYS A 324 24.52 -14.98 3.59
N THR A 325 25.23 -15.33 4.66
CA THR A 325 24.72 -15.10 6.01
C THR A 325 24.68 -13.58 6.30
N GLY A 326 23.64 -13.08 6.97
CA GLY A 326 23.53 -11.65 7.36
C GLY A 326 23.96 -11.45 8.81
N THR A 327 23.87 -10.22 9.34
CA THR A 327 24.12 -9.96 10.77
C THR A 327 23.11 -8.98 11.35
N ILE A 328 22.91 -9.05 12.67
CA ILE A 328 22.26 -8.01 13.47
C ILE A 328 23.32 -7.35 14.34
N TRP A 329 23.34 -6.03 14.39
CA TRP A 329 24.26 -5.22 15.18
C TRP A 329 23.53 -4.16 16.01
N GLU A 330 24.15 -3.76 17.11
CA GLU A 330 23.74 -2.65 17.96
C GLU A 330 24.86 -1.60 17.97
N TYR A 331 24.49 -0.33 17.76
CA TYR A 331 25.39 0.81 17.83
C TYR A 331 24.86 1.84 18.82
N ASN A 332 25.71 2.29 19.74
CA ASN A 332 25.39 3.36 20.68
C ASN A 332 25.94 4.71 20.15
N PRO A 333 25.07 5.66 19.75
CA PRO A 333 25.48 6.96 19.24
C PRO A 333 26.21 7.85 20.25
N ASN A 334 26.03 7.62 21.55
CA ASN A 334 26.59 8.48 22.61
C ASN A 334 28.07 8.23 22.85
N ASP A 335 28.50 6.97 22.84
CA ASP A 335 29.89 6.55 23.10
C ASP A 335 30.60 5.99 21.86
N ASN A 336 29.90 5.92 20.72
CA ASN A 336 30.41 5.43 19.44
C ASN A 336 30.86 3.95 19.48
N THR A 337 30.22 3.12 20.30
CA THR A 337 30.48 1.68 20.34
C THR A 337 29.54 0.90 19.42
N ILE A 338 30.04 -0.17 18.81
CA ILE A 338 29.24 -1.11 18.02
C ILE A 338 29.52 -2.54 18.47
N VAL A 339 28.47 -3.36 18.55
CA VAL A 339 28.53 -4.78 18.89
C VAL A 339 27.71 -5.56 17.87
N LYS A 340 28.27 -6.66 17.35
CA LYS A 340 27.44 -7.65 16.65
C LYS A 340 26.65 -8.45 17.68
N LEU A 341 25.35 -8.53 17.50
CA LEU A 341 24.46 -9.30 18.37
C LEU A 341 24.37 -10.77 17.92
N THR A 342 24.11 -11.01 16.64
CA THR A 342 24.01 -12.37 16.10
C THR A 342 24.26 -12.40 14.60
N ASP A 343 24.67 -13.58 14.10
CA ASP A 343 24.62 -13.91 12.68
C ASP A 343 23.20 -14.35 12.31
N LEU A 344 22.79 -14.01 11.10
CA LEU A 344 21.59 -14.50 10.44
C LEU A 344 22.06 -15.60 9.50
N ASP A 345 22.12 -16.84 9.99
CA ASP A 345 22.53 -18.04 9.23
C ASP A 345 21.44 -18.44 8.21
N LEU A 346 21.25 -17.57 7.23
CA LEU A 346 20.34 -17.75 6.12
C LEU A 346 21.08 -18.56 5.05
N ASN A 347 20.53 -19.70 4.64
CA ASN A 347 21.03 -20.44 3.48
C ASN A 347 20.83 -19.66 2.13
N ARG A 348 20.62 -18.33 2.17
CA ARG A 348 20.15 -17.43 1.08
C ARG A 348 20.58 -15.97 1.35
N PHE A 349 20.10 -14.99 0.58
CA PHE A 349 20.47 -13.57 0.74
C PHE A 349 19.98 -12.97 2.07
N GLY A 350 20.79 -12.07 2.67
CA GLY A 350 20.49 -11.43 3.94
C GLY A 350 19.41 -10.33 3.89
N PRO A 351 19.04 -9.80 5.07
CA PRO A 351 17.92 -8.86 5.22
C PRO A 351 18.19 -7.48 4.63
N CYS A 352 17.12 -6.77 4.24
CA CYS A 352 17.20 -5.41 3.68
C CYS A 352 16.76 -4.32 4.66
N ASN A 353 15.99 -4.68 5.68
CA ASN A 353 15.39 -3.77 6.62
C ASN A 353 15.17 -4.46 7.98
N ILE A 354 15.05 -3.64 9.02
CA ILE A 354 14.68 -4.03 10.37
C ILE A 354 13.80 -2.93 10.97
N THR A 355 12.80 -3.32 11.75
CA THR A 355 11.88 -2.44 12.48
C THR A 355 11.63 -3.00 13.87
N GLU A 356 11.28 -2.14 14.81
CA GLU A 356 10.69 -2.57 16.07
C GLU A 356 9.25 -3.03 15.83
N SER A 357 8.89 -4.13 16.46
CA SER A 357 7.53 -4.68 16.50
C SER A 357 6.89 -4.38 17.85
N SER A 358 5.58 -4.18 17.87
CA SER A 358 4.80 -3.87 19.08
C SER A 358 4.84 -4.94 20.17
N ASP A 359 5.25 -6.17 19.83
CA ASP A 359 5.48 -7.25 20.79
C ASP A 359 6.91 -7.27 21.35
N GLY A 360 7.71 -6.22 21.11
CA GLY A 360 9.04 -6.02 21.68
C GLY A 360 10.18 -6.71 20.92
N TYR A 361 9.87 -7.35 19.79
CA TYR A 361 10.88 -7.96 18.93
C TYR A 361 11.37 -6.96 17.89
N LEU A 362 12.63 -7.13 17.48
CA LEU A 362 13.09 -6.61 16.21
C LEU A 362 12.66 -7.54 15.08
N ALA A 363 11.96 -7.01 14.08
CA ALA A 363 11.50 -7.77 12.93
C ALA A 363 12.13 -7.23 11.64
N GLY A 364 12.46 -8.10 10.71
CA GLY A 364 12.98 -7.68 9.42
C GLY A 364 12.76 -8.71 8.32
N ASN A 365 12.89 -8.26 7.09
CA ASN A 365 12.58 -9.09 5.93
C ASN A 365 13.67 -10.14 5.66
N LEU A 366 13.27 -11.27 5.08
CA LEU A 366 14.14 -12.30 4.53
C LEU A 366 13.90 -12.43 3.04
N THR A 367 14.94 -12.82 2.31
CA THR A 367 14.78 -13.11 0.88
C THR A 367 14.04 -14.42 0.66
N ASN A 368 13.00 -14.37 -0.20
CA ASN A 368 11.95 -15.37 -0.42
C ASN A 368 10.80 -15.36 0.59
N SER A 369 10.23 -14.18 0.86
CA SER A 369 8.96 -14.01 1.58
C SER A 369 8.96 -14.44 3.04
N GLY A 370 10.05 -14.19 3.76
CA GLY A 370 10.07 -14.43 5.20
C GLY A 370 10.23 -13.17 6.02
N VAL A 371 9.97 -13.31 7.31
CA VAL A 371 10.31 -12.34 8.34
C VAL A 371 11.16 -13.06 9.39
N PHE A 372 12.27 -12.44 9.79
CA PHE A 372 12.95 -12.83 11.00
C PHE A 372 12.43 -12.00 12.17
N LYS A 373 12.43 -12.59 13.36
CA LYS A 373 12.17 -11.91 14.63
C LYS A 373 13.31 -12.19 15.58
N TYR A 374 13.85 -11.13 16.16
CA TYR A 374 14.96 -11.19 17.10
C TYR A 374 14.56 -10.50 18.41
N ASN A 375 14.78 -11.17 19.52
CA ASN A 375 14.57 -10.62 20.86
C ASN A 375 15.92 -10.16 21.41
N ALA A 376 16.04 -8.85 21.67
CA ALA A 376 17.27 -8.26 22.20
C ALA A 376 17.52 -8.64 23.67
N ASP A 377 16.49 -9.02 24.44
CA ASP A 377 16.62 -9.33 25.87
C ASP A 377 17.26 -10.70 26.11
N ASP A 378 16.95 -11.70 25.26
CA ASP A 378 17.41 -13.09 25.43
C ASP A 378 18.22 -13.62 24.23
N ASN A 379 18.50 -12.78 23.23
CA ASN A 379 19.18 -13.12 21.98
C ASN A 379 18.50 -14.23 21.16
N SER A 380 17.22 -14.52 21.39
CA SER A 380 16.52 -15.53 20.60
C SER A 380 16.19 -14.99 19.21
N LEU A 381 16.43 -15.83 18.20
CA LEU A 381 16.16 -15.54 16.79
C LEU A 381 15.17 -16.56 16.27
N ARG A 382 14.14 -16.08 15.57
CA ARG A 382 13.11 -16.89 14.92
C ARG A 382 12.98 -16.48 13.47
N PHE A 383 12.65 -17.44 12.62
CA PHE A 383 12.39 -17.23 11.21
C PHE A 383 11.00 -17.78 10.91
N SER A 384 10.26 -17.08 10.05
CA SER A 384 9.02 -17.59 9.46
C SER A 384 9.24 -18.96 8.80
N ASP A 385 8.32 -19.91 8.99
CA ASP A 385 8.39 -21.20 8.30
C ASP A 385 8.08 -21.02 6.80
N LEU A 386 9.13 -21.06 5.97
CA LEU A 386 9.04 -20.85 4.53
C LEU A 386 8.50 -22.07 3.76
N ASN A 387 8.27 -23.21 4.42
CA ASN A 387 7.86 -24.45 3.75
C ASN A 387 6.39 -24.46 3.26
N THR A 388 5.60 -23.45 3.61
CA THR A 388 4.18 -23.35 3.25
C THR A 388 3.93 -22.48 2.00
N TYR A 389 4.95 -21.76 1.51
CA TYR A 389 4.82 -20.91 0.34
C TYR A 389 5.20 -21.68 -0.94
N SER A 390 4.26 -22.46 -1.47
CA SER A 390 4.44 -23.26 -2.68
C SER A 390 4.04 -22.50 -3.95
N ASP A 391 4.71 -21.38 -4.24
CA ASP A 391 4.69 -20.84 -5.61
C ASP A 391 6.04 -21.15 -6.30
N PRO A 392 6.12 -22.23 -7.10
CA PRO A 392 7.37 -22.75 -7.64
C PRO A 392 8.06 -21.83 -8.67
N GLY A 393 7.54 -20.63 -8.95
CA GLY A 393 8.14 -19.64 -9.86
C GLY A 393 8.54 -18.30 -9.21
N ASN A 394 8.37 -18.13 -7.89
CA ASN A 394 8.26 -16.80 -7.28
C ASN A 394 9.27 -16.59 -6.13
N GLN A 395 10.49 -16.15 -6.48
CA GLN A 395 11.48 -15.67 -5.50
C GLN A 395 11.23 -14.19 -5.23
N PHE A 396 10.70 -13.88 -4.05
CA PHE A 396 10.38 -12.51 -3.66
C PHE A 396 11.47 -11.86 -2.84
N TYR A 397 11.83 -10.63 -3.19
CA TYR A 397 12.69 -9.81 -2.35
C TYR A 397 11.82 -8.75 -1.67
N THR A 398 11.26 -9.07 -0.50
CA THR A 398 10.66 -8.02 0.34
C THR A 398 11.77 -7.01 0.66
N ARG A 399 11.63 -5.76 0.21
CA ARG A 399 12.67 -4.72 0.35
C ARG A 399 12.53 -3.97 1.68
N ASN A 400 11.30 -3.86 2.16
CA ASN A 400 10.94 -3.10 3.37
C ASN A 400 9.84 -3.83 4.13
N LEU A 401 9.79 -3.59 5.44
CA LEU A 401 8.76 -4.10 6.33
C LEU A 401 8.26 -2.96 7.22
N ILE A 402 6.95 -2.83 7.36
CA ILE A 402 6.31 -1.96 8.34
C ILE A 402 5.29 -2.77 9.13
N GLU A 403 5.13 -2.46 10.41
CA GLU A 403 3.99 -2.95 11.17
C GLU A 403 2.79 -2.02 10.97
N VAL A 404 1.62 -2.60 10.72
CA VAL A 404 0.35 -1.89 10.60
C VAL A 404 -0.63 -2.45 11.61
N CYS A 405 -1.17 -1.60 12.48
CA CYS A 405 -2.35 -1.93 13.27
C CYS A 405 -3.58 -1.66 12.42
N ARG A 406 -4.23 -2.72 11.93
CA ARG A 406 -5.29 -2.62 10.94
C ARG A 406 -6.65 -2.50 11.62
N LYS A 407 -7.40 -1.44 11.29
CA LYS A 407 -8.82 -1.28 11.67
C LYS A 407 -9.70 -2.31 10.94
N PRO A 408 -10.96 -2.53 11.35
CA PRO A 408 -11.86 -3.43 10.64
C PRO A 408 -12.05 -3.04 9.17
N SER A 409 -12.18 -4.02 8.28
CA SER A 409 -12.46 -3.83 6.85
C SER A 409 -13.83 -4.40 6.51
N TYR A 410 -14.43 -3.95 5.40
CA TYR A 410 -15.71 -4.46 4.92
C TYR A 410 -15.80 -4.37 3.40
N SER A 411 -16.71 -5.14 2.81
CA SER A 411 -16.92 -5.09 1.36
C SER A 411 -17.55 -3.77 0.95
N TYR A 412 -17.10 -3.22 -0.18
CA TYR A 412 -17.68 -2.00 -0.72
C TYR A 412 -19.18 -2.18 -0.97
N ILE A 413 -19.99 -1.23 -0.52
CA ILE A 413 -21.44 -1.24 -0.66
C ILE A 413 -21.78 -0.78 -2.09
N GLU A 414 -22.01 -1.71 -3.01
CA GLU A 414 -22.36 -1.40 -4.39
C GLU A 414 -23.76 -0.78 -4.55
N ASN A 415 -24.72 -1.25 -3.74
CA ASN A 415 -26.05 -0.67 -3.65
C ASN A 415 -26.26 -0.14 -2.24
N ASP A 416 -26.37 1.17 -2.12
CA ASP A 416 -26.53 1.89 -0.86
C ASP A 416 -27.98 2.33 -0.61
N THR A 417 -28.91 2.05 -1.53
CA THR A 417 -30.29 2.53 -1.43
C THR A 417 -31.31 1.40 -1.59
N TYR A 418 -32.25 1.33 -0.64
CA TYR A 418 -33.28 0.29 -0.58
C TYR A 418 -34.66 0.89 -0.30
N THR A 419 -35.68 0.38 -0.98
CA THR A 419 -37.09 0.67 -0.68
C THR A 419 -37.77 -0.60 -0.23
N ILE A 420 -38.30 -0.61 1.00
CA ILE A 420 -38.88 -1.77 1.66
C ILE A 420 -40.33 -1.47 2.02
N CYS A 421 -41.21 -2.46 1.89
CA CYS A 421 -42.59 -2.33 2.34
C CYS A 421 -42.67 -2.42 3.86
N GLU A 422 -43.54 -1.61 4.45
CA GLU A 422 -43.89 -1.71 5.87
C GLU A 422 -44.25 -3.16 6.25
N GLY A 423 -43.70 -3.65 7.36
CA GLY A 423 -43.83 -5.02 7.87
C GLY A 423 -42.83 -6.03 7.29
N GLU A 424 -42.18 -5.74 6.16
CA GLU A 424 -41.20 -6.66 5.57
C GLU A 424 -39.84 -6.62 6.28
N PRO A 425 -39.12 -7.75 6.38
CA PRO A 425 -37.79 -7.77 6.97
C PRO A 425 -36.73 -7.23 5.98
N PHE A 426 -35.63 -6.72 6.53
CA PHE A 426 -34.45 -6.32 5.78
C PHE A 426 -33.19 -6.88 6.44
N THR A 427 -32.32 -7.48 5.64
CA THR A 427 -31.01 -7.98 6.11
C THR A 427 -29.89 -7.49 5.21
N TYR A 428 -28.80 -7.02 5.82
CA TYR A 428 -27.59 -6.64 5.11
C TYR A 428 -26.34 -7.16 5.83
N ASP A 429 -25.51 -7.93 5.13
CA ASP A 429 -24.22 -8.41 5.63
C ASP A 429 -23.09 -7.51 5.13
N LEU A 430 -22.36 -6.90 6.06
CA LEU A 430 -21.19 -6.07 5.73
C LEU A 430 -20.05 -6.86 5.07
N ASN A 431 -20.05 -8.19 5.19
CA ASN A 431 -18.94 -9.06 4.79
C ASN A 431 -17.61 -8.53 5.34
N ASN A 432 -17.62 -8.22 6.64
CA ASN A 432 -16.51 -7.54 7.30
C ASN A 432 -15.43 -8.52 7.77
N THR A 433 -14.23 -8.01 7.97
CA THR A 433 -13.15 -8.73 8.65
C THR A 433 -12.56 -7.92 9.79
N ASN A 434 -11.90 -8.60 10.73
CA ASN A 434 -11.08 -7.97 11.76
C ASN A 434 -11.83 -7.05 12.77
N ALA A 435 -13.16 -7.14 12.86
CA ALA A 435 -13.95 -6.46 13.90
C ALA A 435 -14.18 -7.37 15.11
N THR A 436 -14.11 -6.79 16.31
CA THR A 436 -14.45 -7.46 17.58
C THR A 436 -15.71 -6.88 18.23
N GLY A 437 -16.24 -5.78 17.72
CA GLY A 437 -17.51 -5.19 18.15
C GLY A 437 -18.18 -4.37 17.06
N TYR A 438 -19.49 -4.16 17.21
CA TYR A 438 -20.36 -3.48 16.24
C TYR A 438 -21.35 -2.58 16.97
N THR A 439 -21.58 -1.37 16.44
CA THR A 439 -22.65 -0.47 16.90
C THR A 439 -23.37 0.08 15.68
N TRP A 440 -24.57 -0.42 15.41
CA TRP A 440 -25.42 0.12 14.35
C TRP A 440 -26.15 1.37 14.81
N LYS A 441 -26.28 2.33 13.90
CA LYS A 441 -27.00 3.58 14.09
C LYS A 441 -27.97 3.80 12.94
N ARG A 442 -29.11 4.42 13.25
CA ARG A 442 -30.04 5.03 12.28
C ARG A 442 -30.09 6.52 12.53
N ASN A 443 -29.73 7.33 11.54
CA ASN A 443 -29.69 8.79 11.67
C ASN A 443 -28.92 9.21 12.95
N ASP A 444 -27.73 8.63 13.14
CA ASP A 444 -26.84 8.77 14.31
C ASP A 444 -27.37 8.23 15.65
N GLN A 445 -28.58 7.68 15.71
CA GLN A 445 -29.13 7.06 16.94
C GLN A 445 -28.83 5.57 17.00
N ILE A 446 -28.28 5.11 18.13
CA ILE A 446 -27.87 3.71 18.32
C ILE A 446 -29.07 2.77 18.32
N ILE A 447 -28.97 1.68 17.55
CA ILE A 447 -29.91 0.57 17.53
C ILE A 447 -29.34 -0.56 18.41
N ALA A 448 -29.62 -0.51 19.71
CA ALA A 448 -28.95 -1.37 20.71
C ALA A 448 -29.13 -2.89 20.49
N SER A 449 -30.15 -3.33 19.74
CA SER A 449 -30.38 -4.74 19.42
C SER A 449 -29.45 -5.30 18.34
N GLN A 450 -28.83 -4.44 17.53
CA GLN A 450 -27.99 -4.85 16.39
C GLN A 450 -26.52 -4.81 16.80
N THR A 451 -25.92 -5.99 17.01
CA THR A 451 -24.59 -6.14 17.63
C THR A 451 -23.63 -7.01 16.81
N THR A 452 -23.97 -7.33 15.57
CA THR A 452 -23.16 -8.14 14.65
C THR A 452 -22.85 -7.37 13.36
N GLY A 453 -22.00 -7.93 12.50
CA GLY A 453 -21.74 -7.42 11.15
C GLY A 453 -22.93 -7.54 10.18
N VAL A 454 -24.03 -8.18 10.61
CA VAL A 454 -25.25 -8.34 9.82
C VAL A 454 -26.35 -7.47 10.43
N LEU A 455 -26.78 -6.44 9.71
CA LEU A 455 -27.98 -5.67 10.05
C LEU A 455 -29.21 -6.54 9.80
N SER A 456 -30.05 -6.77 10.80
CA SER A 456 -31.27 -7.57 10.68
C SER A 456 -32.47 -6.82 11.27
N LEU A 457 -33.22 -6.14 10.41
CA LEU A 457 -34.43 -5.40 10.76
C LEU A 457 -35.65 -6.26 10.45
N ASN A 458 -36.58 -6.36 11.39
CA ASN A 458 -37.82 -7.11 11.23
C ASN A 458 -39.00 -6.17 11.50
N ASP A 459 -40.14 -6.43 10.85
CA ASP A 459 -41.39 -5.69 11.07
C ASP A 459 -41.19 -4.17 10.93
N LEU A 460 -40.59 -3.75 9.81
CA LEU A 460 -40.18 -2.37 9.56
C LEU A 460 -41.38 -1.42 9.49
N GLU A 461 -41.33 -0.31 10.23
CA GLU A 461 -42.32 0.77 10.16
C GLU A 461 -41.81 1.93 9.29
N VAL A 462 -42.70 2.81 8.79
CA VAL A 462 -42.31 3.99 7.99
C VAL A 462 -41.29 4.88 8.74
N SER A 463 -41.40 4.96 10.08
CA SER A 463 -40.45 5.66 10.95
C SER A 463 -39.06 5.04 11.05
N ASP A 464 -38.87 3.84 10.50
CA ASP A 464 -37.58 3.18 10.39
C ASP A 464 -36.81 3.58 9.14
N SER A 465 -37.35 4.47 8.31
CA SER A 465 -36.61 5.08 7.22
C SER A 465 -35.43 5.93 7.72
N GLY A 466 -34.33 5.92 6.98
CA GLY A 466 -33.16 6.73 7.28
C GLY A 466 -31.85 6.14 6.80
N ASP A 467 -30.76 6.77 7.21
CA ASP A 467 -29.41 6.33 6.92
C ASP A 467 -28.90 5.42 8.04
N TYR A 468 -28.53 4.20 7.65
CA TYR A 468 -27.98 3.19 8.55
C TYR A 468 -26.46 3.11 8.39
N THR A 469 -25.74 3.25 9.50
CA THR A 469 -24.28 3.12 9.56
C THR A 469 -23.88 2.16 10.66
N CYS A 470 -22.74 1.49 10.49
CA CYS A 470 -22.15 0.62 11.51
C CYS A 470 -20.78 1.12 11.91
N ASP A 471 -20.58 1.37 13.21
CA ASP A 471 -19.27 1.55 13.80
C ASP A 471 -18.70 0.15 14.14
N MET A 472 -17.73 -0.32 13.35
CA MET A 472 -17.00 -1.54 13.62
C MET A 472 -15.74 -1.22 14.40
N VAL A 473 -15.49 -1.91 15.51
CA VAL A 473 -14.35 -1.62 16.40
C VAL A 473 -13.42 -2.82 16.57
N ASN A 474 -12.14 -2.50 16.72
CA ASN A 474 -11.12 -3.40 17.24
C ASN A 474 -10.08 -2.58 18.05
N GLU A 475 -8.95 -3.17 18.44
CA GLU A 475 -7.93 -2.46 19.24
C GLU A 475 -7.23 -1.33 18.47
N CYS A 476 -7.19 -1.43 17.14
CA CYS A 476 -6.58 -0.44 16.25
C CYS A 476 -7.50 0.75 15.98
N GLY A 477 -8.79 0.63 16.31
CA GLY A 477 -9.76 1.71 16.31
C GLY A 477 -11.07 1.35 15.63
N THR A 478 -11.76 2.38 15.14
CA THR A 478 -13.10 2.28 14.57
C THR A 478 -13.06 2.52 13.07
N THR A 479 -13.75 1.65 12.31
CA THR A 479 -14.13 1.85 10.92
C THR A 479 -15.64 2.10 10.87
N ILE A 480 -16.05 3.20 10.27
CA ILE A 480 -17.47 3.54 10.08
C ILE A 480 -17.82 3.19 8.63
N THR A 481 -18.92 2.47 8.43
CA THR A 481 -19.38 2.12 7.09
C THR A 481 -19.92 3.34 6.34
N MET A 482 -19.93 3.25 5.01
CA MET A 482 -20.81 4.11 4.20
C MET A 482 -22.27 3.93 4.64
N PRO A 483 -23.10 4.99 4.54
CA PRO A 483 -24.51 4.90 4.90
C PRO A 483 -25.28 4.01 3.92
N ILE A 484 -26.17 3.18 4.46
CA ILE A 484 -27.21 2.48 3.69
C ILE A 484 -28.51 3.25 3.90
N HIS A 485 -29.01 3.86 2.83
CA HIS A 485 -30.28 4.57 2.81
C HIS A 485 -31.44 3.59 2.66
N ILE A 486 -32.28 3.49 3.69
CA ILE A 486 -33.50 2.67 3.68
C ILE A 486 -34.71 3.59 3.70
N THR A 487 -35.58 3.44 2.70
CA THR A 487 -36.92 4.04 2.67
C THR A 487 -37.95 2.95 2.94
N VAL A 488 -38.74 3.10 4.00
CA VAL A 488 -39.87 2.21 4.31
C VAL A 488 -41.16 2.90 3.87
N GLU A 489 -41.92 2.25 3.00
CA GLU A 489 -43.17 2.79 2.46
C GLU A 489 -44.36 1.95 2.90
N ALA A 490 -45.47 2.61 3.23
CA ALA A 490 -46.76 1.96 3.42
C ALA A 490 -47.24 1.43 2.05
N CYS A 491 -46.92 0.18 1.77
CA CYS A 491 -47.35 -0.51 0.56
C CYS A 491 -48.84 -0.82 0.66
N MET A 492 -49.70 0.15 0.34
CA MET A 492 -51.14 -0.09 0.26
C MET A 492 -51.48 -0.83 -1.04
N GLY A 493 -51.52 -2.16 -0.97
CA GLY A 493 -52.16 -3.00 -1.99
C GLY A 493 -51.53 -4.37 -2.17
N LEU A 494 -52.37 -5.35 -2.51
CA LEU A 494 -51.97 -6.54 -3.28
C LEU A 494 -51.46 -6.06 -4.65
N ASP A 495 -50.24 -5.55 -4.69
CA ASP A 495 -49.44 -5.56 -5.91
C ASP A 495 -48.25 -6.48 -5.61
N GLU A 496 -48.44 -7.78 -5.88
CA GLU A 496 -47.39 -8.82 -5.88
C GLU A 496 -46.22 -8.51 -6.84
N ALA A 497 -46.21 -7.33 -7.49
CA ALA A 497 -45.23 -6.87 -8.47
C ALA A 497 -44.07 -6.03 -7.89
N ILE A 498 -44.09 -5.59 -6.62
CA ILE A 498 -43.02 -4.72 -6.07
C ILE A 498 -41.68 -5.46 -6.01
N GLY A 499 -41.67 -6.78 -5.77
CA GLY A 499 -40.44 -7.60 -5.78
C GLY A 499 -39.74 -7.73 -7.13
N TYR A 500 -40.39 -7.35 -8.25
CA TYR A 500 -39.85 -7.53 -9.61
C TYR A 500 -39.47 -6.24 -10.32
N LYS A 501 -39.77 -5.07 -9.73
CA LYS A 501 -39.54 -3.76 -10.37
C LYS A 501 -38.06 -3.51 -10.70
N ASN A 502 -37.16 -4.04 -9.88
CA ASN A 502 -35.70 -3.91 -10.07
C ASN A 502 -35.07 -5.11 -10.80
N VAL A 503 -35.85 -6.14 -11.13
CA VAL A 503 -35.35 -7.41 -11.72
C VAL A 503 -35.74 -7.53 -13.20
N ILE A 504 -36.84 -6.88 -13.62
CA ILE A 504 -37.24 -6.77 -15.03
C ILE A 504 -36.62 -5.50 -15.63
N SER A 505 -35.82 -5.65 -16.68
CA SER A 505 -35.13 -4.53 -17.33
C SER A 505 -35.34 -4.49 -18.85
N LEU A 506 -35.28 -3.29 -19.43
CA LEU A 506 -35.41 -3.06 -20.86
C LEU A 506 -34.03 -2.81 -21.48
N TYR A 507 -33.71 -3.48 -22.57
CA TYR A 507 -32.43 -3.29 -23.25
C TYR A 507 -32.48 -3.49 -24.78
N PRO A 508 -31.72 -2.70 -25.55
CA PRO A 508 -31.08 -1.46 -25.11
C PRO A 508 -32.13 -0.37 -24.80
N ASN A 509 -31.85 0.51 -23.84
CA ASN A 509 -32.65 1.72 -23.62
C ASN A 509 -31.68 2.89 -23.41
N PRO A 510 -31.59 3.86 -24.34
CA PRO A 510 -32.42 4.05 -25.54
C PRO A 510 -32.24 2.97 -26.64
N THR A 511 -33.21 2.82 -27.53
CA THR A 511 -33.17 1.88 -28.69
C THR A 511 -33.50 2.56 -30.02
N ASP A 512 -32.99 1.99 -31.11
CA ASP A 512 -33.30 2.37 -32.49
C ASP A 512 -34.38 1.48 -33.10
N ASP A 513 -34.22 0.15 -33.08
CA ASP A 513 -35.12 -0.75 -33.84
C ASP A 513 -35.78 -1.84 -33.00
N ILE A 514 -35.13 -2.32 -31.94
CA ILE A 514 -35.61 -3.48 -31.16
C ILE A 514 -35.47 -3.20 -29.67
N ILE A 515 -36.53 -3.44 -28.92
CA ILE A 515 -36.52 -3.43 -27.45
C ILE A 515 -36.69 -4.87 -26.92
N ASN A 516 -35.80 -5.27 -26.02
CA ASN A 516 -35.86 -6.57 -25.33
C ASN A 516 -36.22 -6.36 -23.86
N ILE A 517 -36.86 -7.37 -23.28
CA ILE A 517 -37.25 -7.42 -21.87
C ILE A 517 -36.47 -8.56 -21.21
N LYS A 518 -35.61 -8.24 -20.24
CA LYS A 518 -34.93 -9.23 -19.39
C LYS A 518 -35.87 -9.64 -18.27
N LEU A 519 -36.08 -10.95 -18.09
CA LEU A 519 -36.87 -11.52 -17.00
C LEU A 519 -35.95 -12.14 -15.92
N PRO A 520 -36.43 -12.37 -14.68
CA PRO A 520 -35.69 -13.06 -13.62
C PRO A 520 -35.35 -14.53 -13.97
N GLU A 521 -34.27 -15.09 -13.40
CA GLU A 521 -33.72 -16.42 -13.74
C GLU A 521 -34.37 -17.63 -13.02
N ASN A 522 -35.33 -17.45 -12.08
CA ASN A 522 -35.98 -18.55 -11.32
C ASN A 522 -37.52 -18.31 -11.17
N PRO A 523 -38.39 -19.33 -11.02
CA PRO A 523 -39.37 -19.73 -12.05
C PRO A 523 -40.85 -19.59 -11.61
N ASN A 524 -41.76 -19.80 -12.57
CA ASN A 524 -43.21 -19.49 -12.55
C ASN A 524 -43.56 -18.01 -12.76
N PHE A 525 -43.06 -17.47 -13.86
CA PHE A 525 -43.43 -16.15 -14.37
C PHE A 525 -43.87 -16.28 -15.83
N THR A 526 -45.16 -16.16 -16.07
CA THR A 526 -45.76 -16.26 -17.41
C THR A 526 -46.22 -14.89 -17.85
N VAL A 527 -45.61 -14.36 -18.90
CA VAL A 527 -46.10 -13.13 -19.54
C VAL A 527 -47.39 -13.46 -20.28
N THR A 528 -48.47 -12.77 -19.93
CA THR A 528 -49.78 -12.93 -20.58
C THR A 528 -49.97 -11.92 -21.70
N SER A 529 -49.42 -10.70 -21.56
CA SER A 529 -49.42 -9.71 -22.63
C SER A 529 -48.36 -8.63 -22.44
N VAL A 530 -48.01 -7.98 -23.55
CA VAL A 530 -47.23 -6.74 -23.58
C VAL A 530 -48.01 -5.69 -24.36
N ALA A 531 -47.94 -4.44 -23.92
CA ALA A 531 -48.50 -3.30 -24.64
C ALA A 531 -47.57 -2.09 -24.54
N ILE A 532 -47.45 -1.31 -25.61
CA ILE A 532 -46.66 -0.07 -25.65
C ILE A 532 -47.58 1.10 -25.97
N TYR A 533 -47.43 2.17 -25.19
CA TYR A 533 -48.20 3.41 -25.30
C TYR A 533 -47.28 4.58 -25.61
N ASN A 534 -47.73 5.50 -26.46
CA ASN A 534 -47.08 6.80 -26.62
C ASN A 534 -47.42 7.74 -25.44
N MET A 535 -46.80 8.92 -25.39
CA MET A 535 -47.04 9.90 -24.31
C MET A 535 -48.46 10.51 -24.30
N LEU A 536 -49.25 10.32 -25.36
CA LEU A 536 -50.67 10.70 -25.40
C LEU A 536 -51.59 9.61 -24.84
N GLY A 537 -51.02 8.48 -24.39
CA GLY A 537 -51.76 7.32 -23.89
C GLY A 537 -52.35 6.44 -24.99
N GLN A 538 -51.99 6.67 -26.27
CA GLN A 538 -52.44 5.81 -27.36
C GLN A 538 -51.61 4.53 -27.40
N GLU A 539 -52.27 3.38 -27.46
CA GLU A 539 -51.62 2.09 -27.68
C GLU A 539 -51.06 2.03 -29.11
N VAL A 540 -49.77 1.81 -29.24
CA VAL A 540 -49.05 1.74 -30.53
C VAL A 540 -48.57 0.33 -30.85
N TYR A 541 -48.61 -0.59 -29.87
CA TYR A 541 -48.28 -2.00 -30.03
C TYR A 541 -48.91 -2.82 -28.90
N SER A 542 -49.39 -4.01 -29.21
CA SER A 542 -49.79 -5.01 -28.23
C SER A 542 -49.63 -6.43 -28.79
N ASP A 543 -49.28 -7.37 -27.91
CA ASP A 543 -49.10 -8.79 -28.26
C ASP A 543 -49.33 -9.66 -27.02
N THR A 544 -49.87 -10.87 -27.21
CA THR A 544 -50.12 -11.86 -26.14
C THR A 544 -49.20 -13.07 -26.23
N SER A 545 -48.35 -13.13 -27.25
CA SER A 545 -47.51 -14.29 -27.58
C SER A 545 -46.02 -13.91 -27.71
N LYS A 546 -45.73 -12.66 -28.09
CA LYS A 546 -44.37 -12.17 -28.28
C LYS A 546 -44.11 -10.96 -27.39
N TYR A 547 -43.36 -11.18 -26.30
CA TYR A 547 -42.99 -10.13 -25.35
C TYR A 547 -41.53 -9.69 -25.42
N ASN A 548 -40.67 -10.45 -26.11
CA ASN A 548 -39.24 -10.15 -26.24
C ASN A 548 -38.83 -9.93 -27.71
N GLY A 549 -37.86 -9.04 -27.96
CA GLY A 549 -37.47 -8.65 -29.31
C GLY A 549 -38.58 -7.93 -30.08
N ILE A 550 -39.18 -6.91 -29.44
CA ILE A 550 -40.26 -6.10 -30.01
C ILE A 550 -39.66 -5.09 -30.98
N ASN A 551 -40.15 -5.08 -32.23
CA ASN A 551 -39.70 -4.12 -33.25
C ASN A 551 -40.38 -2.77 -33.03
N VAL A 552 -39.58 -1.75 -32.75
CA VAL A 552 -39.99 -0.36 -32.54
C VAL A 552 -39.39 0.58 -33.60
N GLY A 553 -38.76 0.05 -34.66
CA GLY A 553 -38.12 0.85 -35.71
C GLY A 553 -39.10 1.73 -36.50
N THR A 554 -40.38 1.34 -36.54
CA THR A 554 -41.47 2.13 -37.15
C THR A 554 -42.02 3.21 -36.22
N PHE A 555 -41.64 3.23 -34.94
CA PHE A 555 -42.12 4.22 -34.00
C PHE A 555 -41.42 5.56 -34.23
N SER A 556 -42.15 6.65 -34.01
CA SER A 556 -41.55 7.98 -34.03
C SER A 556 -40.57 8.16 -32.87
N ARG A 557 -39.57 9.04 -33.04
CA ARG A 557 -38.63 9.38 -31.97
C ARG A 557 -39.38 9.93 -30.75
N GLY A 558 -39.08 9.45 -29.55
CA GLY A 558 -39.78 9.89 -28.35
C GLY A 558 -39.70 8.92 -27.18
N ILE A 559 -40.43 9.26 -26.11
CA ILE A 559 -40.57 8.43 -24.91
C ILE A 559 -41.84 7.59 -25.04
N TYR A 560 -41.72 6.31 -24.67
CA TYR A 560 -42.83 5.36 -24.67
C TYR A 560 -42.94 4.67 -23.32
N ILE A 561 -44.16 4.26 -22.97
CA ILE A 561 -44.45 3.45 -21.79
C ILE A 561 -44.73 2.03 -22.28
N ILE A 562 -43.96 1.06 -21.79
CA ILE A 562 -44.24 -0.36 -22.00
C ILE A 562 -44.88 -0.93 -20.73
N LYS A 563 -45.98 -1.66 -20.91
CA LYS A 563 -46.69 -2.42 -19.89
C LYS A 563 -46.58 -3.90 -20.19
N LEU A 564 -46.32 -4.69 -19.16
CA LEU A 564 -46.21 -6.14 -19.20
C LEU A 564 -47.22 -6.70 -18.19
N ALA A 565 -48.21 -7.45 -18.67
CA ALA A 565 -49.11 -8.19 -17.79
C ALA A 565 -48.64 -9.64 -17.68
N THR A 566 -48.66 -10.18 -16.46
CA THR A 566 -48.19 -11.54 -16.17
C THR A 566 -49.15 -12.25 -15.23
N ASP A 567 -48.94 -13.55 -15.02
CA ASP A 567 -49.64 -14.34 -14.01
C ASP A 567 -49.32 -13.92 -12.56
N LYS A 568 -48.43 -12.93 -12.36
CA LYS A 568 -48.01 -12.33 -11.08
C LYS A 568 -48.34 -10.84 -10.95
N GLY A 569 -49.08 -10.27 -11.91
CA GLY A 569 -49.49 -8.87 -11.88
C GLY A 569 -48.98 -8.05 -13.07
N GLU A 570 -49.14 -6.73 -12.99
CA GLU A 570 -48.72 -5.80 -14.04
C GLU A 570 -47.40 -5.12 -13.68
N TRP A 571 -46.52 -5.00 -14.66
CA TRP A 571 -45.28 -4.23 -14.59
C TRP A 571 -45.28 -3.16 -15.68
N GLN A 572 -44.68 -2.00 -15.41
CA GLN A 572 -44.53 -0.95 -16.42
C GLN A 572 -43.19 -0.24 -16.31
N SER A 573 -42.65 0.20 -17.44
CA SER A 573 -41.43 1.01 -17.50
C SER A 573 -41.43 1.93 -18.71
N LYS A 574 -40.45 2.84 -18.77
CA LYS A 574 -40.28 3.80 -19.86
C LYS A 574 -39.04 3.45 -20.68
N PHE A 575 -39.14 3.62 -22.00
CA PHE A 575 -37.97 3.59 -22.88
C PHE A 575 -37.95 4.75 -23.87
N ILE A 576 -36.76 5.05 -24.37
CA ILE A 576 -36.52 6.12 -25.33
C ILE A 576 -36.26 5.50 -26.71
N LYS A 577 -37.09 5.88 -27.69
CA LYS A 577 -36.87 5.61 -29.12
C LYS A 577 -36.05 6.76 -29.72
N LYS A 578 -34.86 6.44 -30.21
CA LYS A 578 -33.93 7.39 -30.84
C LYS A 578 -34.25 7.70 -32.28
#